data_AF-A0AAJ2A8F3-F1
#
_entry.id   AF-A0AAJ2A8F3-F1
#
_cell.length_a   1.000
_cell.length_b   1.000
_cell.length_c   1.000
_cell.angle_alpha   90.00
_cell.angle_beta   90.00
_cell.angle_gamma   90.00
#
_symmetry.space_group_name_H-M   'P 1'
#
loop_
_entity.id
_entity.type
_entity.pdbx_description
1 polymer ?
#
loop_
_entity_poly.entity_id
_entity_poly.type
_entity_poly.pdbx_seq_one_letter_code
_entity_poly.pdbx_strand_id
1 'polypeptide(L)' 'VIASDALISEVRASVRIRYRRDIRAGMRVVVDGQAMRVEAVRPDLRRRQHVILICVSDER' A
#
# COMPACT_ATOMS: atom_id res chain seq x y z
N VAL A 1 32.74 -9.79 -10.83
CA VAL A 1 31.29 -10.09 -10.81
C VAL A 1 30.75 -9.52 -9.50
N ILE A 2 29.91 -8.49 -9.54
CA ILE A 2 29.21 -8.02 -8.35
C ILE A 2 27.86 -8.73 -8.35
N ALA A 3 27.68 -9.70 -7.45
CA ALA A 3 26.38 -10.31 -7.19
C ALA A 3 25.62 -9.37 -6.24
N SER A 4 24.63 -8.64 -6.76
CA SER A 4 23.71 -7.86 -5.93
C SER A 4 22.66 -8.81 -5.36
N ASP A 5 23.03 -9.55 -4.30
CA ASP A 5 22.07 -10.12 -3.36
C ASP A 5 21.61 -9.02 -2.41
N ALA A 6 20.88 -8.04 -2.95
CA ALA A 6 20.14 -7.11 -2.12
C ALA A 6 18.83 -7.83 -1.73
N LEU A 7 18.81 -8.40 -0.53
CA LEU A 7 17.57 -8.75 0.16
C LEU A 7 16.80 -7.45 0.41
N ILE A 8 16.06 -6.97 -0.60
CA ILE A 8 15.10 -5.88 -0.44
C ILE A 8 13.99 -6.46 0.42
N SER A 9 13.97 -6.11 1.70
CA SER A 9 12.87 -6.45 2.58
C SER A 9 11.66 -5.61 2.17
N GLU A 10 10.81 -6.16 1.30
CA GLU A 10 9.57 -5.49 0.92
C GLU A 10 8.67 -5.39 2.16
N VAL A 11 8.57 -4.19 2.76
CA VAL A 11 7.72 -3.97 3.92
C VAL A 11 6.27 -3.87 3.44
N ARG A 12 5.49 -4.90 3.76
CA ARG A 12 4.05 -4.92 3.47
C ARG A 12 3.25 -4.34 4.64
N ALA A 13 2.46 -3.31 4.38
CA ALA A 13 1.56 -2.70 5.35
C ALA A 13 0.09 -2.82 4.94
N SER A 14 -0.80 -2.85 5.93
CA SER A 14 -2.24 -2.76 5.76
C SER A 14 -2.73 -1.44 6.33
N VAL A 15 -3.31 -0.58 5.50
CA VAL A 15 -3.79 0.75 5.90
C VAL A 15 -5.31 0.80 5.76
N ARG A 16 -6.02 1.06 6.86
CA ARG A 16 -7.48 1.22 6.85
C ARG A 16 -7.86 2.69 6.81
N ILE A 17 -8.56 3.09 5.75
CA ILE A 17 -9.09 4.44 5.58
C ILE A 17 -10.62 4.43 5.58
N ARG A 18 -11.22 5.62 5.67
CA ARG A 18 -12.65 5.79 5.41
C ARG A 18 -13.00 5.37 3.98
N TYR A 19 -14.21 4.88 3.78
CA TYR A 19 -14.66 4.42 2.47
C TYR A 19 -14.54 5.50 1.39
N ARG A 20 -13.78 5.18 0.33
CA ARG A 20 -13.59 5.97 -0.89
C ARG A 20 -13.60 5.04 -2.10
N ARG A 21 -14.17 5.49 -3.22
CA ARG A 21 -14.27 4.70 -4.48
C ARG A 21 -13.26 5.09 -5.54
N ASP A 22 -12.56 6.19 -5.31
CA ASP A 22 -11.63 6.84 -6.22
C ASP A 22 -10.17 6.40 -5.99
N ILE A 23 -9.91 5.53 -5.01
CA ILE A 23 -8.60 4.92 -4.80
C ILE A 23 -8.42 3.72 -5.72
N ARG A 24 -7.25 3.62 -6.36
CA ARG A 24 -6.89 2.52 -7.27
C ARG A 24 -5.49 1.97 -6.93
N ALA A 25 -5.22 0.73 -7.35
CA ALA A 25 -3.86 0.18 -7.31
C ALA A 25 -2.91 1.04 -8.17
N GLY A 26 -1.65 1.12 -7.76
CA GLY A 26 -0.62 1.99 -8.37
C GLY A 26 -0.60 3.42 -7.83
N MET A 27 -1.59 3.83 -7.03
CA MET A 27 -1.51 5.06 -6.24
C MET A 27 -0.47 4.92 -5.11
N ARG A 28 -0.07 6.03 -4.51
CA ARG A 28 0.78 6.05 -3.31
C ARG A 28 0.01 6.63 -2.11
N VAL A 29 0.25 6.04 -0.95
CA VAL A 29 -0.18 6.59 0.34
C VAL A 29 1.04 7.11 1.08
N VAL A 30 0.91 8.23 1.77
CA VAL A 30 1.94 8.77 2.65
C VAL A 30 1.43 8.70 4.08
N VAL A 31 2.16 7.99 4.95
CA VAL A 31 1.87 7.89 6.38
C VAL A 31 3.13 8.30 7.12
N ASP A 32 3.03 9.35 7.93
CA ASP A 32 4.16 9.87 8.73
C ASP A 32 5.44 10.13 7.90
N GLY A 33 5.27 10.71 6.70
CA GLY A 33 6.37 11.00 5.77
C GLY A 33 6.84 9.80 4.93
N GLN A 34 6.42 8.57 5.24
CA GLN A 34 6.76 7.38 4.45
C GLN A 34 5.77 7.16 3.31
N ALA A 35 6.25 7.22 2.08
CA ALA A 35 5.46 6.91 0.90
C ALA A 35 5.47 5.40 0.62
N MET A 36 4.30 4.81 0.40
CA MET A 36 4.12 3.40 0.06
C MET A 36 3.22 3.26 -1.15
N ARG A 37 3.52 2.31 -2.03
CA ARG A 37 2.69 1.99 -3.19
C ARG A 37 1.50 1.13 -2.77
N VAL A 38 0.31 1.45 -3.26
CA VAL A 38 -0.90 0.65 -3.07
C VAL A 38 -0.93 -0.47 -4.11
N GLU A 39 -0.86 -1.71 -3.64
CA GLU A 39 -0.92 -2.92 -4.47
C GLU A 39 -2.35 -3.45 -4.61
N ALA A 40 -3.15 -3.35 -3.54
CA ALA A 40 -4.55 -3.78 -3.58
C ALA A 40 -5.47 -2.87 -2.78
N VAL A 41 -6.71 -2.74 -3.26
CA VAL A 41 -7.78 -1.95 -2.65
C VAL A 41 -8.93 -2.89 -2.29
N ARG A 42 -9.24 -3.01 -1.00
CA ARG A 42 -10.30 -3.89 -0.47
C ARG A 42 -11.40 -3.05 0.18
N PRO A 43 -12.42 -2.63 -0.57
CA PRO A 43 -13.56 -1.92 -0.01
C PRO A 43 -14.45 -2.86 0.81
N ASP A 44 -14.94 -2.38 1.96
CA ASP A 44 -16.08 -3.01 2.63
C ASP A 44 -17.34 -2.69 1.83
N LEU A 45 -17.72 -3.60 0.93
CA LEU A 45 -18.90 -3.41 0.07
C LEU A 45 -20.23 -3.57 0.82
N ARG A 46 -20.23 -4.19 2.02
CA ARG A 46 -21.44 -4.42 2.80
C ARG A 46 -21.81 -3.18 3.62
N ARG A 47 -20.89 -2.70 4.45
CA ARG A 47 -21.18 -1.53 5.33
C ARG A 47 -20.73 -0.21 4.74
N ARG A 48 -19.81 -0.23 3.76
CA ARG A 48 -19.26 0.97 3.09
C ARG A 48 -18.67 1.98 4.08
N GLN A 49 -18.04 1.48 5.15
CA GLN A 49 -17.44 2.34 6.18
C GLN A 49 -15.95 2.54 5.94
N HIS A 50 -15.27 1.49 5.45
CA HIS A 50 -13.82 1.47 5.33
C HIS A 50 -13.37 0.87 4.00
N VAL A 51 -12.16 1.24 3.62
CA VAL A 51 -11.37 0.57 2.59
C VAL A 51 -10.04 0.18 3.23
N ILE A 52 -9.64 -1.07 3.01
CA ILE A 52 -8.33 -1.56 3.42
C ILE A 52 -7.42 -1.51 2.19
N LEU A 53 -6.29 -0.84 2.33
CA LEU A 53 -5.24 -0.76 1.32
C LEU A 53 -4.12 -1.72 1.72
N ILE A 54 -3.68 -2.54 0.78
CA ILE A 54 -2.44 -3.31 0.92
C ILE A 54 -1.36 -2.52 0.23
N CYS A 55 -0.34 -2.15 1.00
CA CYS A 55 0.73 -1.27 0.54
C CYS A 55 2.08 -1.97 0.68
N VAL A 56 3.04 -1.56 -0.14
CA VAL A 56 4.43 -2.01 -0.10
C VAL A 56 5.36 -0.79 -0.09
N SER A 57 6.44 -0.84 0.68
CA SER A 57 7.47 0.20 0.66
C SER A 57 8.18 0.19 -0.69
N ASP A 58 8.35 1.37 -1.27
CA ASP A 58 9.19 1.57 -2.46
C ASP A 58 10.56 1.98 -1.94
N GLU A 59 11.34 1.03 -1.43
CA GLU A 59 12.77 1.23 -1.16
C GLU A 59 13.48 1.18 -2.51
N ARG A 60 13.73 2.35 -3.10
CA ARG A 60 14.59 2.52 -4.27
C ARG A 60 15.97 2.99 -3.85
#